data_AF-A0A504IRX0-F1
#
_entry.id   AF-A0A504IRX0-F1
#
_cell.length_a   1.000
_cell.length_b   1.000
_cell.length_c   1.000
_cell.angle_alpha   90.00
_cell.angle_beta   90.00
_cell.angle_gamma   90.00
#
_symmetry.space_group_name_H-M   'P 1'
#
loop_
_entity.id
_entity.type
_entity.pdbx_description
1 polymer ?
#
loop_
_entity_poly.entity_id
_entity_poly.type
_entity_poly.pdbx_seq_one_letter_code
_entity_poly.pdbx_strand_id
1 'polypeptide(L)'
;MIKFFKEIIASIKEGVEEAKQELEEEKKLENENANLEETSIEDIQKIPYNEAFGNALGAPFRTVIFGDWFTLFKSKEGAEDNYYPIHLHAFGEYPKLKEHQKDFTKLLKRDFKIVNEHSCFVVLSSFFDILSVSKNNTRLENIEGTQVGIPYSSLSEIKISAVLPCIISYIVTSATDVGYLNKKDALDILDRIIPFVKKYHNSWSEYGTSFIEGQTEVGLNNFVGNSILKKNIGYLNSKNGSPWNTITW
;
A
#
# COMPACT_ATOMS: atom_id res chain seq x y z
N MET A 1 6.42 -10.93 11.98
CA MET A 1 5.34 -11.59 11.20
C MET A 1 4.15 -10.65 11.13
N ILE A 2 3.84 -10.14 9.95
CA ILE A 2 2.76 -9.18 9.71
C ILE A 2 1.43 -9.85 10.07
N LYS A 3 0.78 -9.42 11.16
CA LYS A 3 -0.52 -9.96 11.59
C LYS A 3 -1.68 -9.44 10.74
N PHE A 4 -1.39 -8.42 9.91
CA PHE A 4 -2.32 -7.71 9.02
C PHE A 4 -3.26 -8.62 8.30
N PHE A 5 -2.67 -9.45 7.45
CA PHE A 5 -3.44 -10.34 6.61
C PHE A 5 -4.06 -11.48 7.39
N LYS A 6 -3.38 -12.02 8.42
CA LYS A 6 -3.96 -13.09 9.27
C LYS A 6 -5.26 -12.68 9.93
N GLU A 7 -5.37 -11.42 10.35
CA GLU A 7 -6.59 -10.89 10.98
C GLU A 7 -7.62 -10.37 9.98
N ILE A 8 -7.22 -9.81 8.83
CA ILE A 8 -8.17 -9.61 7.70
C ILE A 8 -8.86 -10.93 7.39
N ILE A 9 -8.13 -12.04 7.43
CA ILE A 9 -8.70 -13.38 7.26
C ILE A 9 -9.55 -13.81 8.46
N ALA A 10 -9.28 -13.36 9.69
CA ALA A 10 -10.10 -13.69 10.85
C ALA A 10 -11.44 -12.91 10.82
N SER A 11 -11.41 -11.63 10.47
CA SER A 11 -12.61 -10.83 10.22
C SER A 11 -13.39 -11.31 9.00
N ILE A 12 -12.72 -11.75 7.94
CA ILE A 12 -13.36 -12.40 6.77
C ILE A 12 -13.86 -13.82 7.09
N LYS A 13 -13.26 -14.54 8.05
CA LYS A 13 -13.74 -15.85 8.49
C LYS A 13 -14.95 -15.78 9.40
N GLU A 14 -15.08 -14.71 10.20
CA GLU A 14 -16.36 -14.36 10.83
C GLU A 14 -17.37 -13.83 9.78
N GLY A 15 -16.88 -13.26 8.67
CA GLY A 15 -17.63 -12.78 7.50
C GLY A 15 -17.86 -13.76 6.34
N VAL A 16 -17.85 -15.08 6.56
CA VAL A 16 -18.27 -16.04 5.50
C VAL A 16 -19.80 -15.99 5.27
N GLU A 17 -20.54 -15.55 6.29
CA GLU A 17 -21.94 -15.14 6.16
C GLU A 17 -22.06 -13.73 5.53
N GLU A 18 -21.06 -12.85 5.75
CA GLU A 18 -21.00 -11.49 5.18
C GLU A 18 -20.62 -11.48 3.70
N ALA A 19 -19.91 -12.46 3.14
CA ALA A 19 -19.65 -12.53 1.69
C ALA A 19 -20.92 -12.66 0.83
N LYS A 20 -22.05 -13.11 1.43
CA LYS A 20 -23.39 -13.03 0.83
C LYS A 20 -24.08 -11.69 1.06
N GLN A 21 -23.74 -11.00 2.15
CA GLN A 21 -24.22 -9.64 2.45
C GLN A 21 -23.42 -8.56 1.71
N GLU A 22 -22.14 -8.76 1.35
CA GLU A 22 -21.34 -7.85 0.52
C GLU A 22 -21.96 -7.68 -0.88
N LEU A 23 -22.60 -8.73 -1.43
CA LEU A 23 -23.40 -8.66 -2.67
C LEU A 23 -24.73 -7.89 -2.50
N GLU A 24 -25.22 -7.72 -1.27
CA GLU A 24 -26.41 -6.90 -0.93
C GLU A 24 -26.04 -5.48 -0.47
N GLU A 25 -24.87 -5.29 0.15
CA GLU A 25 -24.28 -3.98 0.49
C GLU A 25 -23.73 -3.28 -0.75
N GLU A 26 -23.20 -4.01 -1.74
CA GLU A 26 -22.90 -3.50 -3.09
C GLU A 26 -24.13 -2.79 -3.71
N LYS A 27 -25.36 -3.23 -3.38
CA LYS A 27 -26.62 -2.61 -3.84
C LYS A 27 -27.18 -1.51 -2.93
N LYS A 28 -26.76 -1.44 -1.66
CA LYS A 28 -27.18 -0.36 -0.74
C LYS A 28 -26.23 0.84 -0.80
N LEU A 29 -24.93 0.60 -0.95
CA LEU A 29 -23.90 1.63 -1.16
C LEU A 29 -24.00 2.30 -2.55
N GLU A 30 -24.77 1.73 -3.49
CA GLU A 30 -25.16 2.37 -4.75
C GLU A 30 -25.87 3.72 -4.55
N ASN A 31 -26.56 3.94 -3.43
CA ASN A 31 -27.33 5.17 -3.17
C ASN A 31 -26.61 6.22 -2.30
N GLU A 32 -25.55 5.86 -1.57
CA GLU A 32 -24.84 6.81 -0.68
C GLU A 32 -23.65 7.51 -1.36
N ASN A 33 -23.20 7.02 -2.52
CA ASN A 33 -22.00 7.49 -3.22
C ASN A 33 -22.21 8.76 -4.09
N ALA A 34 -23.24 9.55 -3.85
CA ALA A 34 -23.52 10.80 -4.59
C ALA A 34 -22.58 11.97 -4.23
N ASN A 35 -21.68 11.82 -3.24
CA ASN A 35 -20.79 12.88 -2.74
C ASN A 35 -19.30 12.55 -2.85
N LEU A 36 -18.91 11.61 -3.72
CA LEU A 36 -17.50 11.39 -4.01
C LEU A 36 -16.98 12.63 -4.75
N GLU A 37 -16.12 13.42 -4.11
CA GLU A 37 -15.42 14.54 -4.74
C GLU A 37 -14.75 14.04 -6.02
N GLU A 38 -15.13 14.65 -7.15
CA GLU A 38 -14.56 14.35 -8.47
C GLU A 38 -13.08 14.73 -8.45
N THR A 39 -12.20 13.75 -8.25
CA THR A 39 -10.77 13.96 -8.52
C THR A 39 -10.55 13.76 -10.01
N SER A 40 -10.12 14.81 -10.69
CA SER A 40 -9.79 14.80 -12.10
C SER A 40 -8.41 14.20 -12.38
N ILE A 41 -8.14 13.81 -13.63
CA ILE A 41 -6.80 13.37 -14.03
C ILE A 41 -5.78 14.52 -13.89
N GLU A 42 -6.22 15.76 -14.10
CA GLU A 42 -5.40 16.96 -13.93
C GLU A 42 -4.93 17.13 -12.48
N ASP A 43 -5.73 16.72 -11.49
CA ASP A 43 -5.33 16.77 -10.09
C ASP A 43 -4.25 15.74 -9.77
N ILE A 44 -4.31 14.56 -10.40
CA ILE A 44 -3.26 13.55 -10.26
C ILE A 44 -1.97 13.99 -10.92
N GLN A 45 -2.05 14.63 -12.09
CA GLN A 45 -0.87 15.13 -12.81
C GLN A 45 -0.10 16.23 -12.05
N LYS A 46 -0.74 16.89 -11.07
CA LYS A 46 -0.08 17.87 -10.20
C LYS A 46 0.74 17.21 -9.08
N ILE A 47 0.52 15.92 -8.81
CA ILE A 47 1.22 15.20 -7.74
C ILE A 47 2.67 14.95 -8.19
N PRO A 48 3.68 15.28 -7.37
CA PRO A 48 5.07 15.00 -7.70
C PRO A 48 5.30 13.52 -8.02
N TYR A 49 6.14 13.25 -9.03
CA TYR A 49 6.39 11.88 -9.48
C TYR A 49 6.83 10.93 -8.35
N ASN A 50 7.79 11.33 -7.52
CA ASN A 50 8.30 10.48 -6.45
C ASN A 50 7.24 10.21 -5.36
N GLU A 51 6.36 11.17 -5.13
CA GLU A 51 5.20 10.97 -4.26
C GLU A 51 4.25 9.92 -4.83
N ALA A 52 3.82 10.13 -6.07
CA ALA A 52 2.87 9.25 -6.73
C ALA A 52 3.42 7.83 -6.88
N PHE A 53 4.64 7.71 -7.39
CA PHE A 53 5.31 6.43 -7.57
C PHE A 53 5.55 5.74 -6.23
N GLY A 54 6.04 6.47 -5.22
CA GLY A 54 6.26 5.92 -3.89
C GLY A 54 4.97 5.42 -3.25
N ASN A 55 3.86 6.14 -3.40
CA ASN A 55 2.55 5.67 -2.93
C ASN A 55 2.07 4.43 -3.70
N ALA A 56 2.28 4.42 -5.02
CA ALA A 56 1.91 3.31 -5.90
C ALA A 56 2.64 2.00 -5.56
N LEU A 57 3.89 2.07 -5.09
CA LEU A 57 4.61 0.90 -4.56
C LEU A 57 3.87 0.28 -3.35
N GLY A 58 3.31 1.11 -2.48
CA GLY A 58 2.53 0.66 -1.31
C GLY A 58 1.07 0.30 -1.60
N ALA A 59 0.60 0.51 -2.84
CA ALA A 59 -0.79 0.31 -3.23
C ALA A 59 -1.36 -1.09 -2.90
N PRO A 60 -0.62 -2.21 -3.04
CA PRO A 60 -1.14 -3.53 -2.68
C PRO A 60 -1.67 -3.64 -1.24
N PHE A 61 -1.04 -2.97 -0.27
CA PHE A 61 -1.54 -2.91 1.11
C PHE A 61 -2.63 -1.86 1.28
N ARG A 62 -2.48 -0.69 0.65
CA ARG A 62 -3.44 0.42 0.76
C ARG A 62 -4.82 0.05 0.23
N THR A 63 -4.90 -0.67 -0.90
CA THR A 63 -6.17 -1.13 -1.51
C THR A 63 -7.04 -1.98 -0.56
N VAL A 64 -6.47 -2.57 0.48
CA VAL A 64 -7.24 -3.35 1.47
C VAL A 64 -7.93 -2.44 2.50
N ILE A 65 -7.38 -1.25 2.75
CA ILE A 65 -7.92 -0.26 3.69
C ILE A 65 -8.99 0.58 2.99
N PHE A 66 -8.74 0.93 1.74
CA PHE A 66 -9.68 1.65 0.88
C PHE A 66 -10.61 0.65 0.19
N GLY A 67 -11.53 0.07 0.98
CA GLY A 67 -12.55 -0.87 0.50
C GLY A 67 -13.51 -0.26 -0.53
N ASP A 68 -13.52 1.06 -0.67
CA ASP A 68 -14.26 1.84 -1.67
C ASP A 68 -13.63 1.79 -3.07
N TRP A 69 -12.45 1.16 -3.22
CA TRP A 69 -11.85 0.88 -4.52
C TRP A 69 -12.85 0.20 -5.46
N PHE A 70 -13.55 -0.85 -5.01
CA PHE A 70 -14.41 -1.65 -5.89
C PHE A 70 -15.74 -0.97 -6.26
N THR A 71 -16.18 0.01 -5.47
CA THR A 71 -17.39 0.82 -5.76
C THR A 71 -17.09 2.04 -6.63
N LEU A 72 -15.85 2.54 -6.62
CA LEU A 72 -15.39 3.68 -7.43
C LEU A 72 -15.14 3.33 -8.91
N PHE A 73 -14.65 2.11 -9.21
CA PHE A 73 -14.45 1.67 -10.59
C PHE A 73 -15.71 0.99 -11.12
N LYS A 74 -16.71 1.79 -11.49
CA LYS A 74 -17.87 1.31 -12.26
C LYS A 74 -17.37 0.51 -13.46
N SER A 75 -17.75 -0.76 -13.55
CA SER A 75 -17.85 -1.44 -14.84
C SER A 75 -19.19 -1.06 -15.44
N LYS A 76 -19.34 0.16 -15.94
CA LYS A 76 -20.41 0.46 -16.89
C LYS A 76 -19.74 0.74 -18.22
N GLU A 77 -19.86 -0.21 -19.13
CA GLU A 77 -19.59 -0.01 -20.55
C GLU A 77 -20.17 1.36 -20.96
N GLY A 78 -19.29 2.28 -21.35
CA GLY A 78 -19.67 3.60 -21.86
C GLY A 78 -19.79 4.74 -20.84
N ALA A 79 -19.43 4.56 -19.57
CA ALA A 79 -19.16 5.71 -18.69
C ALA A 79 -17.70 6.14 -18.89
N GLU A 80 -17.47 7.39 -19.31
CA GLU A 80 -16.15 8.00 -19.25
C GLU A 80 -15.76 8.14 -17.77
N ASP A 81 -15.12 7.10 -17.23
CA ASP A 81 -14.72 7.00 -15.83
C ASP A 81 -13.61 8.01 -15.52
N ASN A 82 -14.00 9.26 -15.27
CA ASN A 82 -13.13 10.34 -14.80
C ASN A 82 -12.94 10.33 -13.28
N TYR A 83 -13.30 9.24 -12.60
CA TYR A 83 -13.15 9.11 -11.15
C TYR A 83 -11.81 8.46 -10.83
N TYR A 84 -10.91 9.23 -10.23
CA TYR A 84 -9.62 8.71 -9.84
C TYR A 84 -9.46 8.62 -8.30
N PRO A 85 -8.86 7.52 -7.81
CA PRO A 85 -8.69 7.24 -6.39
C PRO A 85 -7.51 8.03 -5.81
N ILE A 86 -7.67 9.33 -5.56
CA ILE A 86 -6.56 10.23 -5.15
C ILE A 86 -5.74 9.70 -3.95
N HIS A 87 -6.36 8.97 -3.03
CA HIS A 87 -5.71 8.34 -1.86
C HIS A 87 -4.68 7.23 -2.20
N LEU A 88 -4.65 6.77 -3.46
CA LEU A 88 -3.60 5.89 -4.00
C LEU A 88 -2.55 6.63 -4.83
N HIS A 89 -2.75 7.91 -5.14
CA HIS A 89 -1.79 8.75 -5.85
C HIS A 89 -1.04 9.70 -4.91
N ALA A 90 -1.68 10.14 -3.83
CA ALA A 90 -1.10 11.03 -2.84
C ALA A 90 -1.16 10.44 -1.42
N PHE A 91 -0.40 11.06 -0.52
CA PHE A 91 -0.42 10.76 0.91
C PHE A 91 -0.18 12.02 1.75
N GLY A 92 -0.51 12.01 3.03
CA GLY A 92 -0.41 13.15 3.94
C GLY A 92 -1.55 14.16 3.81
N GLU A 93 -2.09 14.37 2.62
CA GLU A 93 -3.22 15.28 2.37
C GLU A 93 -4.11 14.77 1.23
N TYR A 94 -5.34 14.33 1.53
CA TYR A 94 -6.36 13.99 0.54
C TYR A 94 -7.79 13.95 1.15
N PRO A 95 -8.85 14.15 0.33
CA PRO A 95 -10.25 14.02 0.75
C PRO A 95 -10.50 12.62 1.33
N LYS A 96 -11.05 12.53 2.54
CA LYS A 96 -11.24 11.31 3.37
C LYS A 96 -10.05 10.82 4.21
N LEU A 97 -8.88 11.46 4.19
CA LEU A 97 -7.75 11.02 5.04
C LEU A 97 -8.16 10.85 6.52
N LYS A 98 -8.93 11.80 7.06
CA LYS A 98 -9.39 11.76 8.46
C LYS A 98 -10.22 10.52 8.81
N GLU A 99 -10.96 9.97 7.84
CA GLU A 99 -11.80 8.78 8.05
C GLU A 99 -10.93 7.53 8.21
N HIS A 100 -9.84 7.43 7.44
CA HIS A 100 -8.95 6.26 7.42
C HIS A 100 -7.79 6.32 8.43
N GLN A 101 -7.52 7.49 9.04
CA GLN A 101 -6.42 7.66 10.00
C GLN A 101 -6.45 6.67 11.16
N LYS A 102 -7.65 6.34 11.66
CA LYS A 102 -7.82 5.37 12.75
C LYS A 102 -7.40 3.96 12.32
N ASP A 103 -7.73 3.57 11.10
CA ASP A 103 -7.35 2.26 10.56
C ASP A 103 -5.85 2.21 10.34
N PHE A 104 -5.25 3.18 9.65
CA PHE A 104 -3.80 3.24 9.50
C PHE A 104 -3.06 3.15 10.85
N THR A 105 -3.52 3.92 11.85
CA THR A 105 -2.94 3.88 13.20
C THR A 105 -3.02 2.49 13.82
N LYS A 106 -4.18 1.82 13.72
CA LYS A 106 -4.40 0.46 14.23
C LYS A 106 -3.45 -0.55 13.57
N LEU A 107 -3.31 -0.48 12.25
CA LEU A 107 -2.52 -1.43 11.46
C LEU A 107 -1.01 -1.22 11.68
N LEU A 108 -0.55 0.05 11.65
CA LEU A 108 0.83 0.42 11.96
C LEU A 108 1.25 -0.11 13.34
N LYS A 109 0.39 0.09 14.36
CA LYS A 109 0.64 -0.41 15.71
C LYS A 109 0.62 -1.94 15.78
N ARG A 110 -0.39 -2.59 15.21
CA ARG A 110 -0.54 -4.04 15.31
C ARG A 110 0.57 -4.80 14.59
N ASP A 111 0.89 -4.37 13.37
CA ASP A 111 1.69 -5.17 12.44
C ASP A 111 3.17 -4.83 12.50
N PHE A 112 3.47 -3.58 12.82
CA PHE A 112 4.83 -3.06 12.84
C PHE A 112 5.23 -2.50 14.20
N LYS A 113 4.32 -2.46 15.19
CA LYS A 113 4.53 -1.83 16.50
C LYS A 113 4.89 -0.34 16.40
N ILE A 114 4.45 0.32 15.34
CA ILE A 114 4.67 1.75 15.11
C ILE A 114 3.56 2.54 15.80
N VAL A 115 3.94 3.44 16.70
CA VAL A 115 3.01 4.25 17.51
C VAL A 115 3.37 5.74 17.51
N ASN A 116 4.51 6.10 16.91
CA ASN A 116 5.05 7.46 16.81
C ASN A 116 6.19 7.51 15.78
N GLU A 117 6.73 8.71 15.56
CA GLU A 117 7.88 8.98 14.66
C GLU A 117 9.09 8.07 14.95
N HIS A 118 9.54 8.01 16.20
CA HIS A 118 10.74 7.25 16.56
C HIS A 118 10.60 5.76 16.23
N SER A 119 9.50 5.14 16.66
CA SER A 119 9.22 3.72 16.35
C SER A 119 9.09 3.47 14.85
N CYS A 120 8.58 4.45 14.09
CA CYS A 120 8.51 4.38 12.63
C CYS A 120 9.91 4.33 12.00
N PHE A 121 10.79 5.27 12.37
CA PHE A 121 12.15 5.29 11.83
C PHE A 121 12.96 4.04 12.21
N VAL A 122 12.81 3.51 13.44
CA VAL A 122 13.48 2.26 13.83
C VAL A 122 13.06 1.11 12.93
N VAL A 123 11.77 0.96 12.65
CA VAL A 123 11.26 -0.12 11.78
C VAL A 123 11.72 0.07 10.32
N LEU A 124 11.64 1.30 9.80
CA LEU A 124 12.12 1.61 8.45
C LEU A 124 13.62 1.35 8.31
N SER A 125 14.39 1.71 9.32
CA SER A 125 15.83 1.45 9.38
C SER A 125 16.15 -0.04 9.28
N SER A 126 15.40 -0.90 9.99
CA SER A 126 15.52 -2.35 9.89
C SER A 126 15.29 -2.90 8.48
N PHE A 127 14.29 -2.36 7.78
CA PHE A 127 14.01 -2.78 6.41
C PHE A 127 15.08 -2.31 5.42
N PHE A 128 15.63 -1.11 5.62
CA PHE A 128 16.77 -0.61 4.86
C PHE A 128 18.01 -1.50 5.07
N ASP A 129 18.28 -1.94 6.30
CA ASP A 129 19.39 -2.85 6.60
C ASP A 129 19.22 -4.19 5.89
N ILE A 130 18.00 -4.75 5.90
CA ILE A 130 17.68 -6.00 5.20
C ILE A 130 17.90 -5.88 3.70
N LEU A 131 17.39 -4.81 3.08
CA LEU A 131 17.55 -4.55 1.65
C LEU A 131 18.95 -4.07 1.27
N SER A 132 19.77 -3.74 2.27
CA SER A 132 21.10 -3.14 2.07
C SER A 132 21.02 -1.84 1.24
N VAL A 133 19.96 -1.05 1.46
CA VAL A 133 19.76 0.27 0.85
C VAL A 133 20.44 1.32 1.73
N SER A 134 21.17 2.25 1.10
CA SER A 134 21.82 3.34 1.81
C SER A 134 20.79 4.26 2.49
N LYS A 135 21.06 4.59 3.75
CA LYS A 135 20.25 5.50 4.58
C LYS A 135 20.72 6.96 4.47
N ASN A 136 21.78 7.25 3.71
CA ASN A 136 22.43 8.56 3.69
C ASN A 136 21.49 9.68 3.23
N ASN A 137 21.65 10.87 3.79
CA ASN A 137 20.80 12.04 3.54
C ASN A 137 19.31 11.76 3.80
N THR A 138 19.00 10.84 4.71
CA THR A 138 17.65 10.64 5.24
C THR A 138 17.72 10.70 6.76
N ARG A 139 16.58 10.84 7.42
CA ARG A 139 16.51 10.74 8.88
C ARG A 139 16.92 9.37 9.44
N LEU A 140 17.07 8.36 8.59
CA LEU A 140 17.49 7.01 8.98
C LEU A 140 19.01 6.86 9.16
N GLU A 141 19.82 7.81 8.68
CA GLU A 141 21.29 7.66 8.53
C GLU A 141 22.00 7.17 9.81
N ASN A 142 21.56 7.63 10.97
CA ASN A 142 22.14 7.29 12.27
C ASN A 142 21.20 6.46 13.16
N ILE A 143 20.14 5.89 12.58
CA ILE A 143 19.17 5.09 13.33
C ILE A 143 19.51 3.63 13.12
N GLU A 144 19.77 2.91 14.21
CA GLU A 144 19.94 1.46 14.16
C GLU A 144 18.58 0.77 14.04
N GLY A 145 18.46 -0.13 13.07
CA GLY A 145 17.30 -0.99 12.95
C GLY A 145 17.30 -2.03 14.07
N THR A 146 16.11 -2.41 14.53
CA THR A 146 15.94 -3.61 15.37
C THR A 146 15.58 -4.82 14.50
N GLN A 147 15.81 -6.05 14.94
CA GLN A 147 15.36 -7.21 14.15
C GLN A 147 13.84 -7.15 13.94
N VAL A 148 13.42 -6.98 12.69
CA VAL A 148 12.03 -7.25 12.30
C VAL A 148 11.83 -8.76 12.38
N GLY A 149 10.69 -9.21 12.88
CA GLY A 149 10.39 -10.64 13.07
C GLY A 149 10.13 -11.40 11.77
N ILE A 150 11.05 -11.29 10.81
CA ILE A 150 11.14 -12.02 9.55
C ILE A 150 12.31 -13.02 9.71
N PRO A 151 12.09 -14.33 9.59
CA PRO A 151 13.15 -15.33 9.73
C PRO A 151 14.31 -15.09 8.75
N TYR A 152 15.56 -15.21 9.23
CA TYR A 152 16.76 -14.98 8.42
C TYR A 152 16.86 -15.87 7.17
N SER A 153 16.36 -17.10 7.26
CA SER A 153 16.36 -18.06 6.14
C SER A 153 15.53 -17.60 4.95
N SER A 154 14.59 -16.68 5.14
CA SER A 154 13.75 -16.13 4.07
C SER A 154 14.36 -14.87 3.45
N LEU A 155 15.41 -14.28 4.03
CA LEU A 155 15.89 -12.94 3.64
C LEU A 155 16.65 -12.91 2.30
N SER A 156 17.25 -14.00 1.82
CA SER A 156 17.99 -13.99 0.55
C SER A 156 17.09 -13.89 -0.68
N GLU A 157 15.94 -14.56 -0.65
CA GLU A 157 14.95 -14.56 -1.73
C GLU A 157 14.08 -13.29 -1.67
N ILE A 158 13.71 -12.85 -0.46
CA ILE A 158 12.95 -11.62 -0.23
C ILE A 158 13.66 -10.36 -0.74
N LYS A 159 15.00 -10.31 -0.72
CA LYS A 159 15.76 -9.11 -1.12
C LYS A 159 15.49 -8.64 -2.54
N ILE A 160 15.13 -9.56 -3.44
CA ILE A 160 14.82 -9.26 -4.84
C ILE A 160 13.29 -9.09 -5.02
N SER A 161 12.49 -9.57 -4.08
CA SER A 161 11.04 -9.45 -4.13
C SER A 161 10.56 -8.01 -3.88
N ALA A 162 9.50 -7.63 -4.60
CA ALA A 162 8.73 -6.40 -4.41
C ALA A 162 8.08 -6.27 -3.02
N VAL A 163 8.00 -7.34 -2.20
CA VAL A 163 7.33 -7.33 -0.90
C VAL A 163 7.90 -6.31 0.08
N LEU A 164 9.22 -6.26 0.27
CA LEU A 164 9.81 -5.32 1.24
C LEU A 164 9.69 -3.87 0.79
N PRO A 165 10.00 -3.50 -0.46
CA PRO A 165 9.73 -2.14 -0.94
C PRO A 165 8.26 -1.72 -0.83
N CYS A 166 7.34 -2.66 -1.05
CA CYS A 166 5.91 -2.43 -0.85
C CYS A 166 5.58 -2.12 0.61
N ILE A 167 6.11 -2.91 1.56
CA ILE A 167 5.95 -2.68 3.00
C ILE A 167 6.55 -1.34 3.43
N ILE A 168 7.78 -1.03 2.99
CA ILE A 168 8.44 0.23 3.30
C ILE A 168 7.58 1.40 2.83
N SER A 169 7.14 1.37 1.57
CA SER A 169 6.32 2.42 0.98
C SER A 169 4.97 2.55 1.68
N TYR A 170 4.34 1.44 2.04
CA TYR A 170 3.12 1.42 2.84
C TYR A 170 3.33 2.07 4.22
N ILE A 171 4.41 1.73 4.93
CA ILE A 171 4.72 2.32 6.24
C ILE A 171 4.96 3.82 6.09
N VAL A 172 5.78 4.25 5.13
CA VAL A 172 6.12 5.66 4.93
C VAL A 172 4.86 6.49 4.66
N THR A 173 4.03 6.04 3.71
CA THR A 173 2.82 6.76 3.29
C THR A 173 1.79 6.78 4.42
N SER A 174 1.50 5.63 5.04
CA SER A 174 0.53 5.52 6.14
C SER A 174 0.98 6.23 7.41
N ALA A 175 2.28 6.23 7.73
CA ALA A 175 2.82 6.96 8.86
C ALA A 175 2.74 8.48 8.64
N THR A 176 2.87 8.93 7.40
CA THR A 176 2.63 10.34 7.04
C THR A 176 1.15 10.69 7.16
N ASP A 177 0.26 9.82 6.67
CA ASP A 177 -1.20 9.98 6.75
C ASP A 177 -1.69 10.17 8.20
N VAL A 178 -1.09 9.49 9.17
CA VAL A 178 -1.43 9.62 10.60
C VAL A 178 -0.58 10.64 11.36
N GLY A 179 0.31 11.36 10.68
CA GLY A 179 1.16 12.42 11.27
C GLY A 179 2.34 11.92 12.10
N TYR A 180 2.75 10.65 11.96
CA TYR A 180 3.98 10.12 12.58
C TYR A 180 5.24 10.46 11.79
N LEU A 181 5.12 10.69 10.48
CA LEU A 181 6.19 11.22 9.64
C LEU A 181 5.73 12.52 9.00
N ASN A 182 6.64 13.48 8.84
CA ASN A 182 6.37 14.63 8.00
C ASN A 182 6.63 14.29 6.53
N LYS A 183 6.00 15.05 5.63
CA LYS A 183 6.02 14.82 4.19
C LYS A 183 7.43 14.84 3.60
N LYS A 184 8.30 15.75 4.07
CA LYS A 184 9.67 15.89 3.57
C LYS A 184 10.49 14.63 3.86
N ASP A 185 10.48 14.17 5.11
CA ASP A 185 11.24 12.99 5.51
C ASP A 185 10.70 11.72 4.82
N ALA A 186 9.39 11.65 4.59
CA ALA A 186 8.78 10.57 3.82
C ALA A 186 9.29 10.53 2.37
N LEU A 187 9.37 11.68 1.70
CA LEU A 187 9.92 11.78 0.34
C LEU A 187 11.41 11.44 0.30
N ASP A 188 12.21 11.95 1.24
CA ASP A 188 13.64 11.62 1.33
C ASP A 188 13.89 10.09 1.45
N ILE A 189 12.99 9.38 2.14
CA ILE A 189 13.03 7.92 2.26
C ILE A 189 12.58 7.23 0.97
N LEU A 190 11.49 7.67 0.34
CA LEU A 190 11.01 7.11 -0.92
C LEU A 190 12.05 7.27 -2.04
N ASP A 191 12.77 8.39 -2.07
CA ASP A 191 13.85 8.66 -3.04
C ASP A 191 15.02 7.65 -2.94
N ARG A 192 15.16 6.95 -1.82
CA ARG A 192 16.11 5.83 -1.68
C ARG A 192 15.55 4.50 -2.18
N ILE A 193 14.25 4.29 -2.02
CA ILE A 193 13.58 3.04 -2.37
C ILE A 193 13.24 2.96 -3.85
N ILE A 194 12.81 4.06 -4.46
CA ILE A 194 12.41 4.08 -5.87
C ILE A 194 13.54 3.57 -6.79
N PRO A 195 14.79 4.09 -6.72
CA PRO A 195 15.87 3.59 -7.55
C PRO A 195 16.22 2.14 -7.27
N PHE A 196 16.11 1.70 -6.00
CA PHE A 196 16.31 0.30 -5.63
C PHE A 196 15.29 -0.59 -6.36
N VAL A 197 14.00 -0.26 -6.31
CA VAL A 197 12.96 -1.06 -6.97
C VAL A 197 13.15 -1.09 -8.48
N LYS A 198 13.43 0.06 -9.11
CA LYS A 198 13.65 0.18 -10.56
C LYS A 198 14.88 -0.57 -11.06
N LYS A 199 15.84 -0.89 -10.18
CA LYS A 199 16.99 -1.74 -10.53
C LYS A 199 16.60 -3.21 -10.74
N TYR A 200 15.53 -3.66 -10.07
CA TYR A 200 15.13 -5.07 -10.05
C TYR A 200 13.84 -5.36 -10.82
N HIS A 201 13.10 -4.33 -11.23
CA HIS A 201 11.85 -4.48 -12.00
C HIS A 201 11.74 -3.37 -13.05
N ASN A 202 11.12 -3.67 -14.18
CA ASN A 202 11.03 -2.78 -15.34
C ASN A 202 9.58 -2.34 -15.66
N SER A 203 8.60 -2.82 -14.90
CA SER A 203 7.20 -2.45 -15.06
C SER A 203 6.38 -2.74 -13.80
N TRP A 204 5.19 -2.11 -13.70
CA TRP A 204 4.22 -2.43 -12.66
C TRP A 204 3.76 -3.90 -12.70
N SER A 205 3.64 -4.47 -13.90
CA SER A 205 3.27 -5.89 -14.06
C SER A 205 4.34 -6.81 -13.49
N GLU A 206 5.63 -6.53 -13.75
CA GLU A 206 6.75 -7.30 -13.20
C GLU A 206 6.82 -7.16 -11.67
N TYR A 207 6.63 -5.93 -11.17
CA TYR A 207 6.56 -5.64 -9.74
C TYR A 207 5.42 -6.40 -9.05
N GLY A 208 4.22 -6.41 -9.64
CA GLY A 208 3.06 -7.12 -9.11
C GLY A 208 3.25 -8.63 -9.07
N THR A 209 3.85 -9.23 -10.11
CA THR A 209 4.20 -10.66 -10.13
C THR A 209 5.20 -11.00 -9.02
N SER A 210 6.31 -10.26 -8.95
CA SER A 210 7.35 -10.41 -7.92
C SER A 210 6.79 -10.25 -6.49
N PHE A 211 5.79 -9.37 -6.32
CA PHE A 211 5.11 -9.19 -5.04
C PHE A 211 4.30 -10.45 -4.66
N ILE A 212 3.53 -11.01 -5.59
CA ILE A 212 2.71 -12.20 -5.33
C ILE A 212 3.59 -13.43 -5.03
N GLU A 213 4.67 -13.60 -5.79
CA GLU A 213 5.63 -14.69 -5.59
C GLU A 213 6.29 -14.59 -4.21
N GLY A 214 6.84 -13.41 -3.88
CA GLY A 214 7.42 -13.19 -2.55
C GLY A 214 6.42 -13.35 -1.41
N GLN A 215 5.16 -12.89 -1.56
CA GLN A 215 4.13 -13.13 -0.53
C GLN A 215 3.91 -14.63 -0.28
N THR A 216 3.97 -15.44 -1.35
CA THR A 216 3.80 -16.89 -1.28
C THR A 216 4.99 -17.55 -0.58
N GLU A 217 6.23 -17.14 -0.92
CA GLU A 217 7.46 -17.67 -0.33
C GLU A 217 7.61 -17.35 1.16
N VAL A 218 7.28 -16.12 1.57
CA VAL A 218 7.36 -15.72 2.99
C VAL A 218 6.24 -16.35 3.82
N GLY A 219 5.22 -16.93 3.18
CA GLY A 219 4.11 -17.59 3.85
C GLY A 219 3.34 -16.65 4.78
N LEU A 220 3.31 -15.35 4.45
CA LEU A 220 2.63 -14.34 5.27
C LEU A 220 1.13 -14.60 5.36
N ASN A 221 0.56 -15.16 4.29
CA ASN A 221 -0.88 -15.33 4.11
C ASN A 221 -1.25 -16.79 3.84
N ASN A 222 -2.47 -17.15 4.21
CA ASN A 222 -3.05 -18.41 3.76
C ASN A 222 -3.69 -18.26 2.37
N PHE A 223 -4.20 -19.37 1.83
CA PHE A 223 -4.79 -19.45 0.49
C PHE A 223 -5.84 -18.35 0.20
N VAL A 224 -6.69 -18.02 1.17
CA VAL A 224 -7.75 -17.01 1.01
C VAL A 224 -7.15 -15.59 0.90
N GLY A 225 -6.22 -15.24 1.79
CA GLY A 225 -5.53 -13.95 1.72
C GLY A 225 -4.73 -13.77 0.42
N ASN A 226 -4.10 -14.84 -0.06
CA ASN A 226 -3.42 -14.83 -1.36
C ASN A 226 -4.38 -14.61 -2.54
N SER A 227 -5.60 -15.14 -2.47
CA SER A 227 -6.63 -14.92 -3.50
C SER A 227 -7.07 -13.46 -3.56
N ILE A 228 -7.34 -12.85 -2.41
CA ILE A 228 -7.72 -11.42 -2.31
C ILE A 228 -6.59 -10.53 -2.82
N LEU A 229 -5.34 -10.80 -2.43
CA LEU A 229 -4.20 -10.05 -2.92
C LEU A 229 -4.03 -10.17 -4.43
N LYS A 230 -4.15 -11.38 -5.00
CA LYS A 230 -4.11 -11.58 -6.46
C LYS A 230 -5.22 -10.79 -7.16
N LYS A 231 -6.42 -10.76 -6.60
CA LYS A 231 -7.55 -9.96 -7.09
C LYS A 231 -7.20 -8.46 -7.10
N ASN A 232 -6.66 -7.94 -5.99
CA ASN A 232 -6.28 -6.53 -5.86
C ASN A 232 -5.16 -6.14 -6.83
N ILE A 233 -4.13 -6.97 -6.96
CA ILE A 233 -3.04 -6.78 -7.93
C ILE A 233 -3.58 -6.82 -9.37
N GLY A 234 -4.52 -7.72 -9.66
CA GLY A 234 -5.21 -7.77 -10.94
C GLY A 234 -5.91 -6.44 -11.26
N TYR A 235 -6.58 -5.83 -10.27
CA TYR A 235 -7.20 -4.53 -10.46
C TYR A 235 -6.22 -3.39 -10.61
N LEU A 236 -5.14 -3.38 -9.82
CA LEU A 236 -4.08 -2.39 -10.00
C LEU A 236 -3.55 -2.41 -11.45
N ASN A 237 -3.39 -3.58 -12.06
CA ASN A 237 -2.93 -3.69 -13.44
C ASN A 237 -3.99 -3.37 -14.52
N SER A 238 -5.28 -3.35 -14.21
CA SER A 238 -6.33 -3.36 -15.25
C SER A 238 -7.40 -2.28 -15.12
N LYS A 239 -7.62 -1.73 -13.93
CA LYS A 239 -8.65 -0.71 -13.72
C LYS A 239 -8.18 0.65 -14.21
N ASN A 240 -9.06 1.36 -14.91
CA ASN A 240 -8.82 2.74 -15.29
C ASN A 240 -8.59 3.61 -14.04
N GLY A 241 -7.72 4.60 -14.10
CA GLY A 241 -7.37 5.45 -12.96
C GLY A 241 -6.51 4.81 -11.87
N SER A 242 -6.17 3.52 -12.02
CA SER A 242 -5.18 2.88 -11.16
C SER A 242 -3.83 3.61 -11.20
N PRO A 243 -3.13 3.77 -10.07
CA PRO A 243 -1.77 4.30 -10.06
C PRO A 243 -0.82 3.51 -10.97
N TRP A 244 -1.01 2.19 -11.11
CA TRP A 244 -0.15 1.36 -11.96
C TRP A 244 -0.43 1.51 -13.46
N ASN A 245 -1.55 2.12 -13.83
CA ASN A 245 -1.94 2.37 -15.22
C ASN A 245 -1.73 3.84 -15.63
N THR A 246 -1.53 4.73 -14.66
CA THR A 246 -1.45 6.19 -14.87
C THR A 246 -0.06 6.75 -14.56
N ILE A 247 0.68 6.14 -13.63
CA ILE A 247 2.05 6.53 -13.30
C ILE A 247 3.01 5.71 -14.15
N THR A 248 3.88 6.39 -14.90
CA THR A 248 4.92 5.72 -15.68
C THR A 248 5.93 5.03 -14.76
N TRP A 249 6.29 3.78 -15.09
CA TRP A 249 7.35 3.05 -14.40
C TRP A 249 8.69 3.79 -14.48
#